data_AF-A0A0H3IZS3-F1
#
_entry.id   AF-A0A0H3IZS3-F1
#
_cell.length_a   1.000
_cell.length_b   1.000
_cell.length_c   1.000
_cell.angle_alpha   90.00
_cell.angle_beta   90.00
_cell.angle_gamma   90.00
#
_symmetry.space_group_name_H-M   'P 1'
#
loop_
_entity.id
_entity.type
_entity.pdbx_description
1 polymer ?
#
loop_
_entity_poly.entity_id
_entity_poly.type
_entity_poly.pdbx_seq_one_letter_code
_entity_poly.pdbx_strand_id
1 'polypeptide(L)'
;MINKDLFKIIGRKIIKQRIIKKEARLMKTTPKLLKEVRKTIPLEIIIILVTLIACVSADSYFFIACSIYLSINVLIRAIMLLRFTDKKGKEVTWISEKKMYVRCLCGNFILSIASLGILGCGILMFFLESQMINISVAIIVVFLAGINLLFMLRYYMIIKNYTDILIKSYRIMNYAYALINFALLVSVTLSISDTENIEQLIGITGIVFGGGTLSLTGYILWYVLLTNEKNRNLYYHIRNNRMIIFTRLSLKKDVALVLGKVILSCITLSGFVFVNALYSAGMGIAKYGAIRAQEKEQKKQIQSYFEIGASILGASLCYVVYSLSMFSKEKPMQYNMNITLIIAVYTFTELFLIIKDYIKARKTKNLISEEIKLIGLSSTLICLVLTQVAIMSISHKGDATFFNGLSGIVFGSMSALIGIYMMLRSKFLKQKFYEIQDKNN
;
A
#
# COMPACT_ATOMS: atom_id res chain seq x y z
N MET A 1 2.31 -38.04 -43.65
CA MET A 1 2.33 -37.88 -42.18
C MET A 1 3.48 -36.96 -41.81
N ILE A 2 3.25 -35.63 -41.85
CA ILE A 2 4.31 -34.63 -41.64
C ILE A 2 4.61 -34.53 -40.15
N ASN A 3 5.89 -34.67 -39.81
CA ASN A 3 6.41 -34.91 -38.47
C ASN A 3 6.14 -33.73 -37.52
N LYS A 4 5.18 -33.89 -36.59
CA LYS A 4 4.76 -32.87 -35.58
C LYS A 4 5.95 -32.35 -34.75
N ASP A 5 7.00 -33.15 -34.59
CA ASP A 5 8.18 -32.77 -33.83
C ASP A 5 9.05 -31.73 -34.55
N LEU A 6 9.09 -31.75 -35.89
CA LEU A 6 9.83 -30.78 -36.68
C LEU A 6 9.22 -29.36 -36.55
N PHE A 7 7.89 -29.27 -36.54
CA PHE A 7 7.16 -28.00 -36.35
C PHE A 7 7.41 -27.41 -34.95
N LYS A 8 7.52 -28.26 -33.92
CA LYS A 8 7.80 -27.84 -32.53
C LYS A 8 9.22 -27.31 -32.38
N ILE A 9 10.19 -27.92 -33.08
CA ILE A 9 11.60 -27.50 -33.08
C ILE A 9 11.77 -26.18 -33.84
N ILE A 10 11.18 -26.06 -35.03
CA ILE A 10 11.23 -24.83 -35.84
C ILE A 10 10.52 -23.68 -35.11
N GLY A 11 9.35 -23.92 -34.53
CA GLY A 11 8.63 -22.94 -33.71
C GLY A 11 9.46 -22.44 -32.52
N ARG A 12 10.14 -23.33 -31.79
CA ARG A 12 11.06 -22.95 -30.71
C ARG A 12 12.24 -22.12 -31.22
N LYS A 13 12.81 -22.45 -32.38
CA LYS A 13 13.96 -21.73 -32.96
C LYS A 13 13.57 -20.32 -33.42
N ILE A 14 12.40 -20.15 -34.04
CA ILE A 14 11.86 -18.84 -34.46
C ILE A 14 11.52 -17.97 -33.23
N ILE A 15 10.90 -18.55 -32.19
CA ILE A 15 10.62 -17.84 -30.93
C ILE A 15 11.94 -17.40 -30.28
N LYS A 16 12.95 -18.28 -30.22
CA LYS A 16 14.26 -17.95 -29.67
C LYS A 16 14.95 -16.83 -30.44
N GLN A 17 14.93 -16.85 -31.78
CA GLN A 17 15.50 -15.78 -32.59
C GLN A 17 14.75 -14.44 -32.45
N ARG A 18 13.41 -14.46 -32.34
CA ARG A 18 12.63 -13.24 -32.07
C ARG A 18 12.92 -12.66 -30.69
N ILE A 19 13.10 -13.50 -29.67
CA ILE A 19 13.51 -13.09 -28.32
C ILE A 19 14.90 -12.45 -28.37
N ILE A 20 15.89 -13.12 -28.99
CA ILE A 20 17.27 -12.61 -29.12
C ILE A 20 17.30 -11.27 -29.88
N LYS A 21 16.54 -11.13 -30.98
CA LYS A 21 16.49 -9.89 -31.76
C LYS A 21 15.80 -8.74 -31.00
N LYS A 22 14.81 -9.05 -30.15
CA LYS A 22 14.14 -8.08 -29.27
C LYS A 22 15.05 -7.65 -28.12
N GLU A 23 15.76 -8.58 -27.49
CA GLU A 23 16.76 -8.33 -26.45
C GLU A 23 17.92 -7.49 -27.00
N ALA A 24 18.44 -7.80 -28.20
CA ALA A 24 19.49 -7.03 -28.84
C ALA A 24 19.08 -5.58 -29.19
N ARG A 25 17.80 -5.35 -29.53
CA ARG A 25 17.28 -3.98 -29.75
C ARG A 25 17.12 -3.21 -28.44
N LEU A 26 16.60 -3.85 -27.38
CA LEU A 26 16.50 -3.27 -26.04
C LEU A 26 17.88 -2.85 -25.50
N MET A 27 18.89 -3.71 -25.69
CA MET A 27 20.27 -3.47 -25.23
C MET A 27 20.96 -2.27 -25.90
N LYS A 28 20.59 -1.88 -27.13
CA LYS A 28 21.19 -0.72 -27.82
C LYS A 28 20.60 0.63 -27.38
N THR A 29 19.34 0.66 -26.93
CA THR A 29 18.65 1.91 -26.56
C THR A 29 18.94 2.39 -25.14
N THR A 30 19.18 1.45 -24.22
CA THR A 30 19.44 1.72 -22.80
C THR A 30 20.67 2.60 -22.51
N PRO A 31 21.84 2.45 -23.17
CA PRO A 31 23.02 3.27 -22.87
C PRO A 31 22.88 4.76 -23.24
N LYS A 32 22.16 5.09 -24.32
CA LYS A 32 21.90 6.51 -24.67
C LYS A 32 21.06 7.20 -23.59
N LEU A 33 20.03 6.51 -23.10
CA LEU A 33 19.16 6.99 -22.03
C LEU A 33 19.93 7.24 -20.73
N LEU A 34 20.76 6.27 -20.34
CA LEU A 34 21.57 6.36 -19.13
C LEU A 34 22.59 7.51 -19.22
N LYS A 35 23.07 7.84 -20.42
CA LYS A 35 23.96 8.98 -20.65
C LYS A 35 23.26 10.32 -20.41
N GLU A 36 21.98 10.46 -20.79
CA GLU A 36 21.22 11.68 -20.51
C GLU A 36 20.93 11.84 -19.02
N VAL A 37 20.49 10.78 -18.36
CA VAL A 37 20.26 10.77 -16.90
C VAL A 37 21.55 11.07 -16.15
N ARG A 38 22.70 10.58 -16.62
CA ARG A 38 24.00 10.85 -15.99
C ARG A 38 24.38 12.33 -15.99
N LYS A 39 23.99 13.10 -17.00
CA LYS A 39 24.34 14.53 -17.11
C LYS A 39 23.70 15.38 -16.00
N THR A 40 22.56 14.94 -15.45
CA THR A 40 21.82 15.70 -14.43
C THR A 40 22.20 15.34 -13.00
N ILE A 41 22.86 14.20 -12.76
CA ILE A 41 23.26 13.75 -11.42
C ILE A 41 24.12 14.78 -10.66
N PRO A 42 25.15 15.43 -11.26
CA PRO A 42 25.97 16.39 -10.52
C PRO A 42 25.15 17.54 -9.95
N LEU A 43 24.17 18.01 -10.72
CA LEU A 43 23.27 19.09 -10.29
C LEU A 43 22.35 18.63 -9.15
N GLU A 44 21.82 17.40 -9.21
CA GLU A 44 21.05 16.81 -8.11
C GLU A 44 21.87 16.67 -6.84
N ILE A 45 23.15 16.29 -6.94
CA ILE A 45 24.05 16.17 -5.78
C ILE A 45 24.21 17.53 -5.09
N ILE A 46 24.40 18.61 -5.86
CA ILE A 46 24.52 19.97 -5.32
C ILE A 46 23.22 20.36 -4.59
N ILE A 47 22.06 20.15 -5.22
CA ILE A 47 20.76 20.51 -4.63
C ILE A 47 20.53 19.76 -3.32
N ILE A 48 20.85 18.46 -3.28
CA ILE A 48 20.70 17.66 -2.06
C ILE A 48 21.67 18.11 -0.98
N LEU A 49 22.91 18.46 -1.33
CA LEU A 49 23.87 18.98 -0.35
C LEU A 49 23.35 20.28 0.30
N VAL A 50 22.81 21.19 -0.51
CA VAL A 50 22.16 22.41 0.01
C VAL A 50 20.95 22.07 0.86
N THR A 51 20.14 21.08 0.45
CA THR A 51 18.99 20.61 1.23
C THR A 51 19.42 20.02 2.56
N LEU A 52 20.52 19.27 2.61
CA LEU A 52 21.09 18.71 3.83
C LEU A 52 21.57 19.79 4.78
N ILE A 53 22.28 20.80 4.29
CA ILE A 53 22.72 21.93 5.11
C ILE A 53 21.51 22.65 5.70
N ALA A 54 20.49 22.95 4.86
CA ALA A 54 19.26 23.58 5.33
C ALA A 54 18.54 22.72 6.39
N CYS A 55 18.40 21.41 6.16
CA CYS A 55 17.77 20.51 7.13
C CYS A 55 18.54 20.40 8.44
N VAL A 56 19.87 20.44 8.41
CA VAL A 56 20.71 20.43 9.62
C VAL A 56 20.51 21.73 10.40
N SER A 57 20.44 22.87 9.73
CA SER A 57 20.13 24.17 10.36
C SER A 57 18.72 24.27 10.91
N ALA A 58 17.82 23.33 10.57
CA ALA A 58 16.46 23.30 11.08
C ALA A 58 16.32 22.62 12.44
N ASP A 59 17.39 22.00 12.97
CA ASP A 59 17.44 21.23 14.23
C ASP A 59 16.35 20.14 14.38
N SER A 60 15.70 19.74 13.28
CA SER A 60 14.66 18.71 13.28
C SER A 60 15.24 17.36 12.84
N TYR A 61 15.19 16.37 13.73
CA TYR A 61 15.61 14.99 13.45
C TYR A 61 14.91 14.40 12.22
N PHE A 62 13.64 14.75 12.00
CA PHE A 62 12.87 14.27 10.86
C PHE A 62 13.39 14.81 9.52
N PHE A 63 13.70 16.10 9.45
CA PHE A 63 14.26 16.72 8.25
C PHE A 63 15.66 16.22 7.94
N ILE A 64 16.48 16.01 8.98
CA ILE A 64 17.80 15.40 8.85
C ILE A 64 17.65 13.97 8.29
N ALA A 65 16.75 13.15 8.85
CA ALA A 65 16.51 11.79 8.36
C ALA A 65 16.04 11.76 6.89
N CYS A 66 15.13 12.66 6.51
CA CYS A 66 14.69 12.81 5.12
C CYS A 66 15.85 13.18 4.20
N SER A 67 16.68 14.14 4.58
CA SER A 67 17.81 14.57 3.74
C SER A 67 18.92 13.51 3.62
N ILE A 68 19.20 12.77 4.71
CA ILE A 68 20.10 11.61 4.67
C ILE A 68 19.57 10.56 3.68
N TYR A 69 18.27 10.26 3.72
CA TYR A 69 17.66 9.33 2.77
C TYR A 69 17.78 9.81 1.32
N LEU A 70 17.51 11.09 1.04
CA LEU A 70 17.63 11.66 -0.30
C LEU A 70 19.08 11.54 -0.81
N SER A 71 20.06 11.82 0.06
CA SER A 71 21.50 11.70 -0.22
C SER A 71 21.90 10.26 -0.54
N ILE A 72 21.50 9.30 0.30
CA ILE A 72 21.73 7.87 0.09
C ILE A 72 21.10 7.42 -1.23
N ASN A 73 19.87 7.84 -1.53
CA ASN A 73 19.18 7.46 -2.75
C ASN A 73 19.92 7.98 -4.00
N VAL A 74 20.30 9.25 -4.03
CA VAL A 74 21.10 9.80 -5.15
C VAL A 74 22.45 9.12 -5.27
N LEU A 75 23.14 8.85 -4.16
CA LEU A 75 24.41 8.14 -4.20
C LEU A 75 24.26 6.74 -4.81
N ILE A 76 23.25 5.97 -4.40
CA ILE A 76 22.98 4.65 -4.95
C ILE A 76 22.62 4.75 -6.44
N ARG A 77 21.78 5.72 -6.84
CA ARG A 77 21.47 5.99 -8.26
C ARG A 77 22.73 6.32 -9.06
N ALA A 78 23.61 7.17 -8.54
CA ALA A 78 24.87 7.54 -9.16
C ALA A 78 25.82 6.36 -9.30
N ILE A 79 25.99 5.54 -8.25
CA ILE A 79 26.83 4.34 -8.27
C ILE A 79 26.32 3.33 -9.28
N MET A 80 24.99 3.14 -9.36
CA MET A 80 24.39 2.28 -10.38
C MET A 80 24.73 2.80 -11.78
N LEU A 81 24.53 4.11 -12.04
CA LEU A 81 24.72 4.71 -13.37
C LEU A 81 26.19 4.79 -13.81
N LEU A 82 27.11 5.16 -12.91
CA LEU A 82 28.54 5.31 -13.22
C LEU A 82 29.17 4.01 -13.74
N ARG A 83 28.72 2.85 -13.25
CA ARG A 83 29.31 1.57 -13.61
C ARG A 83 28.75 0.96 -14.91
N PHE A 84 27.70 1.52 -15.51
CA PHE A 84 27.22 1.12 -16.85
C PHE A 84 27.99 1.76 -17.99
N THR A 85 28.82 2.75 -17.70
CA THR A 85 29.59 3.49 -18.70
C THR A 85 31.07 3.29 -18.46
N ASP A 86 31.73 2.51 -19.32
CA ASP A 86 33.18 2.33 -19.24
C ASP A 86 33.92 3.66 -19.46
N LYS A 87 35.13 3.79 -18.90
CA LYS A 87 35.96 5.01 -18.85
C LYS A 87 36.24 5.63 -20.23
N LYS A 88 36.03 4.89 -21.33
CA LYS A 88 36.29 5.36 -22.70
C LYS A 88 35.05 5.53 -23.58
N GLY A 89 33.83 5.28 -23.08
CA GLY A 89 32.58 5.49 -23.83
C GLY A 89 32.46 4.72 -25.16
N LYS A 90 33.38 3.78 -25.45
CA LYS A 90 33.49 3.08 -26.72
C LYS A 90 33.04 1.61 -26.67
N GLU A 91 33.02 0.97 -25.50
CA GLU A 91 32.45 -0.37 -25.35
C GLU A 91 31.61 -0.48 -24.08
N VAL A 92 30.42 -1.07 -24.21
CA VAL A 92 29.58 -1.45 -23.07
C VAL A 92 30.23 -2.68 -22.47
N THR A 93 31.03 -2.51 -21.42
CA THR A 93 31.55 -3.66 -20.68
C THR A 93 30.38 -4.43 -20.08
N TRP A 94 30.24 -5.68 -20.50
CA TRP A 94 29.23 -6.60 -20.01
C TRP A 94 29.53 -6.90 -18.53
N ILE A 95 29.02 -6.07 -17.62
CA ILE A 95 28.94 -6.45 -16.21
C ILE A 95 28.09 -7.71 -16.17
N SER A 96 28.65 -8.81 -15.63
CA SER A 96 27.89 -10.04 -15.49
C SER A 96 26.60 -9.76 -14.72
N GLU A 97 25.47 -10.32 -15.19
CA GLU A 97 24.15 -10.10 -14.59
C GLU A 97 24.17 -10.33 -13.06
N LYS A 98 24.99 -11.29 -12.61
CA LYS A 98 25.23 -11.58 -11.19
C LYS A 98 25.79 -10.37 -10.42
N LYS A 99 26.81 -9.66 -10.95
CA LYS A 99 27.39 -8.48 -10.28
C LYS A 99 26.41 -7.31 -10.22
N MET A 100 25.61 -7.13 -11.27
CA MET A 100 24.58 -6.09 -11.35
C MET A 100 23.44 -6.36 -10.36
N TYR A 101 23.02 -7.63 -10.26
CA TYR A 101 22.03 -8.10 -9.32
C TYR A 101 22.44 -7.85 -7.86
N VAL A 102 23.64 -8.27 -7.46
CA VAL A 102 24.13 -8.11 -6.07
C VAL A 102 24.15 -6.65 -5.67
N ARG A 103 24.53 -5.75 -6.58
CA ARG A 103 24.55 -4.31 -6.30
C ARG A 103 23.16 -3.69 -6.20
N CYS A 104 22.22 -4.10 -7.05
CA CYS A 104 20.82 -3.68 -6.90
C CYS A 104 20.28 -4.14 -5.54
N LEU A 105 20.61 -5.36 -5.12
CA LEU A 105 20.21 -5.88 -3.82
C LEU A 105 20.81 -5.06 -2.66
N CYS A 106 22.13 -4.83 -2.66
CA CYS A 106 22.80 -4.01 -1.64
C CYS A 106 22.23 -2.59 -1.57
N GLY A 107 22.05 -1.93 -2.73
CA GLY A 107 21.49 -0.58 -2.79
C GLY A 107 20.08 -0.52 -2.20
N ASN A 108 19.19 -1.43 -2.62
CA ASN A 108 17.82 -1.46 -2.09
C ASN A 108 17.76 -1.86 -0.61
N PHE A 109 18.71 -2.66 -0.12
CA PHE A 109 18.83 -2.98 1.31
C PHE A 109 19.20 -1.74 2.13
N ILE A 110 20.23 -1.00 1.72
CA ILE A 110 20.62 0.28 2.34
C ILE A 110 19.45 1.27 2.32
N LEU A 111 18.73 1.37 1.20
CA LEU A 111 17.57 2.24 1.07
C LEU A 111 16.41 1.84 2.01
N SER A 112 16.25 0.55 2.28
CA SER A 112 15.24 0.05 3.21
C SER A 112 15.59 0.38 4.66
N ILE A 113 16.87 0.31 5.04
CA ILE A 113 17.34 0.77 6.36
C ILE A 113 17.08 2.28 6.52
N ALA A 114 17.39 3.08 5.49
CA ALA A 114 17.12 4.51 5.54
C ALA A 114 15.61 4.81 5.61
N SER A 115 14.75 4.00 4.97
CA SER A 115 13.28 4.12 5.07
C SER A 115 12.78 3.80 6.48
N LEU A 116 13.37 2.80 7.15
CA LEU A 116 13.09 2.50 8.56
C LEU A 116 13.49 3.65 9.48
N GLY A 117 14.60 4.34 9.18
CA GLY A 117 15.01 5.54 9.91
C GLY A 117 13.95 6.65 9.84
N ILE A 118 13.43 6.94 8.63
CA ILE A 118 12.35 7.94 8.46
C ILE A 118 11.09 7.51 9.21
N LEU A 119 10.68 6.24 9.07
CA LEU A 119 9.52 5.71 9.79
C LEU A 119 9.70 5.86 11.31
N GLY A 120 10.87 5.50 11.83
CA GLY A 120 11.22 5.63 13.24
C GLY A 120 11.18 7.07 13.72
N CYS A 121 11.76 8.01 12.95
CA CYS A 121 11.68 9.44 13.26
C CYS A 121 10.23 9.96 13.23
N GLY A 122 9.41 9.51 12.27
CA GLY A 122 7.99 9.86 12.22
C GLY A 122 7.21 9.35 13.44
N ILE A 123 7.48 8.11 13.87
CA ILE A 123 6.90 7.55 15.11
C ILE A 123 7.36 8.33 16.34
N LEU A 124 8.66 8.65 16.43
CA LEU A 124 9.19 9.43 17.56
C LEU A 124 8.56 10.82 17.62
N MET A 125 8.48 11.55 16.51
CA MET A 125 7.83 12.88 16.46
C MET A 125 6.32 12.81 16.73
N PHE A 126 5.69 11.68 16.45
CA PHE A 126 4.27 11.50 16.78
C PHE A 126 4.02 11.37 18.30
N PHE A 127 5.02 10.90 19.06
CA PHE A 127 4.91 10.68 20.51
C PHE A 127 5.67 11.69 21.37
N LEU A 128 6.69 12.35 20.82
CA LEU A 128 7.56 13.28 21.53
C LEU A 128 7.34 14.70 21.01
N GLU A 129 7.11 15.63 21.93
CA GLU A 129 7.07 17.05 21.58
C GLU A 129 8.46 17.53 21.16
N SER A 130 8.57 18.14 19.98
CA SER A 130 9.83 18.48 19.32
C SER A 130 9.82 19.90 18.79
N GLN A 131 10.95 20.59 18.95
CA GLN A 131 11.12 22.03 18.75
C GLN A 131 10.68 22.62 17.40
N MET A 132 10.29 23.89 17.48
CA MET A 132 9.85 24.76 16.39
C MET A 132 10.94 24.98 15.33
N ILE A 133 10.55 24.90 14.06
CA ILE A 133 11.42 25.14 12.91
C ILE A 133 11.45 26.64 12.57
N ASN A 134 12.63 27.15 12.22
CA ASN A 134 12.77 28.52 11.70
C ASN A 134 12.12 28.66 10.30
N ILE A 135 11.18 29.60 10.14
CA ILE A 135 10.41 29.85 8.91
C ILE A 135 11.31 30.07 7.67
N SER A 136 12.46 30.72 7.86
CA SER A 136 13.40 30.98 6.76
C SER A 136 13.99 29.69 6.18
N VAL A 137 14.32 28.74 7.03
CA VAL A 137 14.85 27.41 6.66
C VAL A 137 13.76 26.58 5.99
N ALA A 138 12.53 26.68 6.48
CA ALA A 138 11.36 26.03 5.88
C ALA A 138 11.16 26.43 4.40
N ILE A 139 11.15 27.73 4.08
CA ILE A 139 10.97 28.20 2.69
C ILE A 139 12.04 27.63 1.76
N ILE A 140 13.31 27.60 2.20
CA ILE A 140 14.42 27.04 1.44
C ILE A 140 14.21 25.55 1.17
N VAL A 141 13.80 24.78 2.19
CA VAL A 141 13.55 23.33 2.05
C VAL A 141 12.39 23.05 1.08
N VAL A 142 11.31 23.83 1.10
CA VAL A 142 10.19 23.68 0.15
C VAL A 142 10.64 23.93 -1.28
N PHE A 143 11.39 25.01 -1.52
CA PHE A 143 11.89 25.34 -2.84
C PHE A 143 12.79 24.22 -3.40
N LEU A 144 13.71 23.70 -2.58
CA LEU A 144 14.61 22.61 -2.96
C LEU A 144 13.85 21.29 -3.20
N ALA A 145 12.87 20.95 -2.35
CA ALA A 145 12.01 19.79 -2.54
C ALA A 145 11.19 19.87 -3.84
N GLY A 146 10.69 21.07 -4.18
CA GLY A 146 10.01 21.34 -5.45
C GLY A 146 10.91 21.11 -6.66
N ILE A 147 12.14 21.63 -6.63
CA ILE A 147 13.13 21.39 -7.69
C ILE A 147 13.44 19.90 -7.83
N ASN A 148 13.62 19.18 -6.72
CA ASN A 148 13.85 17.75 -6.73
C ASN A 148 12.68 17.00 -7.40
N LEU A 149 11.42 17.35 -7.10
CA LEU A 149 10.25 16.76 -7.76
C LEU A 149 10.25 16.99 -9.28
N LEU A 150 10.73 18.13 -9.77
CA LEU A 150 10.87 18.38 -11.21
C LEU A 150 11.91 17.46 -11.87
N PHE A 151 13.06 17.22 -11.22
CA PHE A 151 14.03 16.21 -11.70
C PHE A 151 13.40 14.82 -11.77
N MET A 152 12.55 14.47 -10.80
CA MET A 152 11.85 13.20 -10.77
C MET A 152 10.85 13.03 -11.90
N LEU A 153 10.04 14.05 -12.17
CA LEU A 153 9.11 14.06 -13.29
C LEU A 153 9.86 13.92 -14.61
N ARG A 154 10.98 14.64 -14.77
CA ARG A 154 11.84 14.51 -15.95
C ARG A 154 12.37 13.10 -16.12
N TYR A 155 12.91 12.47 -15.07
CA TYR A 155 13.38 11.09 -15.13
C TYR A 155 12.26 10.09 -15.40
N TYR A 156 11.08 10.30 -14.82
CA TYR A 156 9.94 9.46 -15.10
C TYR A 156 9.58 9.49 -16.60
N MET A 157 9.50 10.68 -17.20
CA MET A 157 9.19 10.84 -18.62
C MET A 157 10.23 10.17 -19.52
N ILE A 158 11.51 10.30 -19.19
CA ILE A 158 12.62 9.65 -19.92
C ILE A 158 12.50 8.11 -19.83
N ILE A 159 12.15 7.57 -18.66
CA ILE A 159 12.31 6.14 -18.36
C ILE A 159 11.00 5.33 -18.59
N LYS A 160 9.84 6.00 -18.71
CA LYS A 160 8.51 5.37 -18.78
C LYS A 160 8.38 4.26 -19.82
N ASN A 161 9.04 4.40 -20.97
CA ASN A 161 8.90 3.50 -22.11
C ASN A 161 9.75 2.22 -22.02
N TYR A 162 10.57 2.08 -20.98
CA TYR A 162 11.51 0.98 -20.85
C TYR A 162 11.08 -0.03 -19.78
N THR A 163 11.35 -1.31 -20.02
CA THR A 163 10.84 -2.42 -19.19
C THR A 163 11.91 -3.29 -18.53
N ASP A 164 13.19 -2.99 -18.72
CA ASP A 164 14.27 -3.80 -18.15
C ASP A 164 14.22 -3.80 -16.61
N ILE A 165 14.70 -4.88 -15.99
CA ILE A 165 14.69 -5.06 -14.53
C ILE A 165 15.39 -3.89 -13.81
N LEU A 166 16.53 -3.44 -14.34
CA LEU A 166 17.26 -2.29 -13.81
C LEU A 166 16.42 -1.01 -13.88
N ILE A 167 15.84 -0.75 -15.04
CA ILE A 167 15.03 0.43 -15.32
C ILE A 167 13.80 0.43 -14.41
N LYS A 168 13.20 -0.75 -14.20
CA LYS A 168 12.09 -0.92 -13.26
C LYS A 168 12.52 -0.66 -11.82
N SER A 169 13.69 -1.16 -11.38
CA SER A 169 14.27 -0.87 -10.06
C SER A 169 14.50 0.63 -9.90
N TYR A 170 15.15 1.26 -10.88
CA TYR A 170 15.44 2.69 -10.90
C TYR A 170 14.15 3.52 -10.83
N ARG A 171 13.11 3.15 -11.59
CA ARG A 171 11.80 3.83 -11.56
C ARG A 171 11.13 3.73 -10.19
N ILE A 172 11.21 2.59 -9.52
CA ILE A 172 10.59 2.43 -8.19
C ILE A 172 11.41 3.18 -7.12
N MET A 173 12.75 3.17 -7.20
CA MET A 173 13.59 4.01 -6.35
C MET A 173 13.26 5.50 -6.53
N ASN A 174 12.96 5.89 -7.77
CA ASN A 174 12.50 7.24 -8.07
C ASN A 174 11.14 7.55 -7.44
N TYR A 175 10.18 6.61 -7.45
CA TYR A 175 8.93 6.82 -6.72
C TYR A 175 9.14 6.94 -5.21
N ALA A 176 10.02 6.13 -4.63
CA ALA A 176 10.34 6.23 -3.21
C ALA A 176 11.02 7.58 -2.88
N TYR A 177 11.89 8.08 -3.77
CA TYR A 177 12.49 9.41 -3.64
C TYR A 177 11.43 10.53 -3.72
N ALA A 178 10.46 10.43 -4.63
CA ALA A 178 9.37 11.39 -4.75
C ALA A 178 8.48 11.43 -3.50
N LEU A 179 8.18 10.28 -2.89
CA LEU A 179 7.43 10.22 -1.64
C LEU A 179 8.12 11.00 -0.51
N ILE A 180 9.45 10.92 -0.38
CA ILE A 180 10.17 11.67 0.66
C ILE A 180 10.19 13.17 0.38
N ASN A 181 10.35 13.59 -0.89
CA ASN A 181 10.24 15.02 -1.20
C ASN A 181 8.84 15.55 -0.92
N PHE A 182 7.81 14.75 -1.17
CA PHE A 182 6.44 15.11 -0.81
C PHE A 182 6.26 15.16 0.71
N ALA A 183 6.85 14.22 1.46
CA ALA A 183 6.85 14.25 2.92
C ALA A 183 7.47 15.53 3.47
N LEU A 184 8.63 15.94 2.95
CA LEU A 184 9.29 17.20 3.29
C LEU A 184 8.39 18.40 2.97
N LEU A 185 7.82 18.45 1.76
CA LEU A 185 6.96 19.55 1.34
C LEU A 185 5.74 19.70 2.25
N VAL A 186 5.06 18.59 2.56
CA VAL A 186 3.89 18.60 3.46
C VAL A 186 4.30 19.01 4.87
N SER A 187 5.39 18.43 5.40
CA SER A 187 5.85 18.71 6.77
C SER A 187 6.23 20.17 6.96
N VAL A 188 6.90 20.75 5.97
CA VAL A 188 7.27 22.16 6.03
C VAL A 188 6.05 23.07 5.86
N THR A 189 5.13 22.73 4.96
CA THR A 189 3.87 23.49 4.81
C THR A 189 3.06 23.49 6.11
N LEU A 190 2.99 22.34 6.80
CA LEU A 190 2.38 22.22 8.11
C LEU A 190 3.08 23.09 9.15
N SER A 191 4.42 23.11 9.13
CA SER A 191 5.22 23.94 10.05
C SER A 191 4.95 25.44 9.88
N ILE A 192 4.56 25.89 8.68
CA ILE A 192 4.22 27.29 8.41
C ILE A 192 2.78 27.63 8.83
N SER A 193 1.89 26.63 8.89
CA SER A 193 0.45 26.85 9.06
C SER A 193 0.00 27.19 10.49
N ASP A 194 0.92 27.30 11.46
CA ASP A 194 0.68 27.63 12.88
C ASP A 194 -0.54 26.93 13.49
N THR A 195 -0.62 25.60 13.34
CA THR A 195 -1.73 24.80 13.90
C THR A 195 -1.35 24.22 15.27
N GLU A 196 -2.28 24.16 16.22
CA GLU A 196 -2.05 23.64 17.58
C GLU A 196 -1.55 22.17 17.67
N ASN A 197 -1.44 21.44 16.54
CA ASN A 197 -0.98 20.04 16.49
C ASN A 197 0.01 19.75 15.35
N ILE A 198 0.87 20.72 15.00
CA ILE A 198 1.85 20.60 13.90
C ILE A 198 2.66 19.31 14.01
N GLU A 199 3.18 19.00 15.20
CA GLU A 199 4.14 17.92 15.39
C GLU A 199 3.53 16.54 15.16
N GLN A 200 2.29 16.32 15.63
CA GLN A 200 1.55 15.08 15.39
C GLN A 200 1.24 14.90 13.90
N LEU A 201 0.88 15.99 13.21
CA LEU A 201 0.63 15.96 11.77
C LEU A 201 1.92 15.67 10.99
N ILE A 202 3.05 16.29 11.35
CA ILE A 202 4.36 15.98 10.77
C ILE A 202 4.73 14.51 11.06
N GLY A 203 4.54 14.03 12.28
CA GLY A 203 4.76 12.63 12.66
C GLY A 203 3.99 11.66 11.76
N ILE A 204 2.70 11.92 11.53
CA ILE A 204 1.86 11.14 10.60
C ILE A 204 2.39 11.19 9.18
N THR A 205 2.81 12.35 8.69
CA THR A 205 3.41 12.43 7.34
C THR A 205 4.67 11.58 7.26
N GLY A 206 5.51 11.58 8.30
CA GLY A 206 6.67 10.71 8.41
C GLY A 206 6.32 9.22 8.40
N ILE A 207 5.28 8.81 9.14
CA ILE A 207 4.80 7.43 9.17
C ILE A 207 4.24 7.01 7.80
N VAL A 208 3.38 7.85 7.19
CA VAL A 208 2.72 7.54 5.92
C VAL A 208 3.72 7.47 4.78
N PHE A 209 4.57 8.49 4.62
CA PHE A 209 5.55 8.52 3.54
C PHE A 209 6.73 7.58 3.80
N GLY A 210 7.20 7.45 5.04
CA GLY A 210 8.24 6.48 5.42
C GLY A 210 7.78 5.03 5.28
N GLY A 211 6.54 4.72 5.66
CA GLY A 211 5.93 3.41 5.41
C GLY A 211 5.72 3.13 3.93
N GLY A 212 5.32 4.15 3.17
CA GLY A 212 5.21 4.09 1.71
C GLY A 212 6.54 3.81 1.02
N THR A 213 7.62 4.50 1.42
CA THR A 213 8.96 4.23 0.88
C THR A 213 9.46 2.87 1.26
N LEU A 214 9.32 2.46 2.52
CA LEU A 214 9.69 1.12 2.98
C LEU A 214 8.96 0.02 2.18
N SER A 215 7.68 0.24 1.88
CA SER A 215 6.89 -0.68 1.07
C SER A 215 7.39 -0.76 -0.37
N LEU A 216 7.76 0.38 -0.96
CA LEU A 216 8.33 0.42 -2.31
C LEU A 216 9.72 -0.22 -2.37
N THR A 217 10.62 0.10 -1.42
CA THR A 217 11.97 -0.49 -1.38
C THR A 217 11.91 -1.97 -1.08
N GLY A 218 11.05 -2.39 -0.14
CA GLY A 218 10.76 -3.79 0.16
C GLY A 218 10.21 -4.53 -1.05
N TYR A 219 9.31 -3.91 -1.82
CA TYR A 219 8.82 -4.48 -3.08
C TYR A 219 9.93 -4.66 -4.12
N ILE A 220 10.86 -3.70 -4.26
CA ILE A 220 12.00 -3.87 -5.17
C ILE A 220 12.91 -4.98 -4.66
N LEU A 221 13.26 -4.99 -3.38
CA LEU A 221 14.13 -6.00 -2.78
C LEU A 221 13.54 -7.39 -3.02
N TRP A 222 12.24 -7.56 -2.75
CA TRP A 222 11.48 -8.77 -3.03
C TRP A 222 11.48 -9.13 -4.51
N TYR A 223 11.24 -8.16 -5.40
CA TYR A 223 11.24 -8.37 -6.84
C TYR A 223 12.61 -8.82 -7.37
N VAL A 224 13.69 -8.18 -6.91
CA VAL A 224 15.08 -8.55 -7.23
C VAL A 224 15.33 -9.97 -6.70
N LEU A 225 15.08 -10.24 -5.42
CA LEU A 225 15.24 -11.56 -4.79
C LEU A 225 14.58 -12.71 -5.56
N LEU A 226 13.37 -12.49 -6.06
CA LEU A 226 12.62 -13.49 -6.81
C LEU A 226 13.01 -13.62 -8.28
N THR A 227 13.69 -12.63 -8.85
CA THR A 227 14.16 -12.67 -10.24
C THR A 227 15.45 -13.50 -10.39
N ASN A 228 16.10 -13.83 -9.27
CA ASN A 228 17.26 -14.73 -9.28
C ASN A 228 16.87 -16.12 -9.81
N GLU A 229 17.72 -16.70 -10.65
CA GLU A 229 17.51 -17.99 -11.30
C GLU A 229 17.26 -19.11 -10.27
N LYS A 230 17.96 -19.07 -9.14
CA LYS A 230 17.78 -20.00 -8.01
C LYS A 230 16.37 -19.95 -7.38
N ASN A 231 15.71 -18.79 -7.43
CA ASN A 231 14.42 -18.54 -6.78
C ASN A 231 13.25 -18.53 -7.77
N ARG A 232 13.50 -18.83 -9.05
CA ARG A 232 12.50 -18.73 -10.12
C ARG A 232 11.31 -19.67 -9.89
N ASN A 233 11.56 -20.86 -9.34
CA ASN A 233 10.50 -21.81 -8.95
C ASN A 233 9.61 -21.25 -7.84
N LEU A 234 10.21 -20.61 -6.83
CA LEU A 234 9.48 -19.92 -5.76
C LEU A 234 8.67 -18.74 -6.30
N TYR A 235 9.23 -17.95 -7.25
CA TYR A 235 8.51 -16.88 -7.92
C TYR A 235 7.25 -17.39 -8.64
N TYR A 236 7.36 -18.48 -9.40
CA TYR A 236 6.20 -19.06 -10.09
C TYR A 236 5.17 -19.62 -9.11
N HIS A 237 5.61 -20.27 -8.03
CA HIS A 237 4.72 -20.75 -6.98
C HIS A 237 3.94 -19.60 -6.32
N ILE A 238 4.64 -18.54 -5.89
CA ILE A 238 4.01 -17.37 -5.26
C ILE A 238 3.12 -16.62 -6.25
N ARG A 239 3.54 -16.49 -7.52
CA ARG A 239 2.75 -15.80 -8.54
C ARG A 239 1.46 -16.53 -8.87
N ASN A 240 1.49 -17.86 -8.98
CA ASN A 240 0.31 -18.67 -9.23
C ASN A 240 -0.61 -18.71 -8.00
N ASN A 241 -0.04 -18.78 -6.79
CA ASN A 241 -0.78 -18.84 -5.54
C ASN A 241 -1.00 -17.47 -4.87
N ARG A 242 -0.76 -16.37 -5.59
CA ARG A 242 -0.76 -15.01 -5.03
C ARG A 242 -2.04 -14.70 -4.26
N MET A 243 -3.20 -15.10 -4.80
CA MET A 243 -4.49 -14.84 -4.18
C MET A 243 -4.57 -15.51 -2.81
N ILE A 244 -4.16 -16.76 -2.70
CA ILE A 244 -4.21 -17.54 -1.47
C ILE A 244 -3.26 -16.92 -0.43
N ILE A 245 -2.03 -16.60 -0.84
CA ILE A 245 -1.03 -16.03 0.06
C ILE A 245 -1.48 -14.65 0.56
N PHE A 246 -1.93 -13.76 -0.32
CA PHE A 246 -2.41 -12.43 0.07
C PHE A 246 -3.65 -12.52 0.97
N THR A 247 -4.55 -13.45 0.70
CA THR A 247 -5.75 -13.62 1.52
C THR A 247 -5.40 -14.14 2.92
N ARG A 248 -4.47 -15.10 3.03
CA ARG A 248 -3.95 -15.58 4.33
C ARG A 248 -3.24 -14.49 5.11
N LEU A 249 -2.47 -13.62 4.45
CA LEU A 249 -1.85 -12.46 5.08
C LEU A 249 -2.90 -11.44 5.55
N SER A 250 -3.93 -11.18 4.75
CA SER A 250 -5.04 -10.31 5.15
C SER A 250 -5.77 -10.86 6.37
N LEU A 251 -5.98 -12.18 6.47
CA LEU A 251 -6.58 -12.77 7.67
C LEU A 251 -5.73 -12.52 8.92
N LYS A 252 -4.41 -12.72 8.84
CA LYS A 252 -3.51 -12.46 9.97
C LYS A 252 -3.57 -11.01 10.42
N LYS A 253 -3.62 -10.08 9.46
CA LYS A 253 -3.85 -8.65 9.73
C LYS A 253 -5.16 -8.44 10.49
N ASP A 254 -6.25 -9.00 9.99
CA ASP A 254 -7.58 -8.81 10.57
C ASP A 254 -7.67 -9.38 11.99
N VAL A 255 -7.06 -10.54 12.25
CA VAL A 255 -6.97 -11.11 13.61
C VAL A 255 -6.20 -10.21 14.56
N ALA A 256 -5.04 -9.68 14.14
CA ALA A 256 -4.26 -8.77 14.97
C ALA A 256 -5.03 -7.48 15.31
N LEU A 257 -5.80 -6.96 14.35
CA LEU A 257 -6.64 -5.77 14.56
C LEU A 257 -7.82 -6.03 15.49
N VAL A 258 -8.48 -7.18 15.36
CA VAL A 258 -9.55 -7.60 16.28
C VAL A 258 -8.99 -7.69 17.69
N LEU A 259 -7.84 -8.34 17.88
CA LEU A 259 -7.18 -8.43 19.19
C LEU A 259 -6.85 -7.04 19.73
N GLY A 260 -6.31 -6.14 18.91
CA GLY A 260 -6.04 -4.75 19.30
C GLY A 260 -7.30 -4.01 19.76
N LYS A 261 -8.42 -4.15 19.03
CA LYS A 261 -9.71 -3.54 19.41
C LYS A 261 -10.29 -4.14 20.69
N VAL A 262 -10.16 -5.46 20.89
CA VAL A 262 -10.61 -6.11 22.13
C VAL A 262 -9.81 -5.62 23.32
N ILE A 263 -8.48 -5.57 23.22
CA ILE A 263 -7.60 -5.03 24.28
C ILE A 263 -7.98 -3.58 24.58
N LEU A 264 -8.13 -2.74 23.54
CA LEU A 264 -8.54 -1.34 23.70
C LEU A 264 -9.92 -1.23 24.37
N SER A 265 -10.86 -2.10 23.99
CA SER A 265 -12.20 -2.15 24.59
C SER A 265 -12.16 -2.50 26.07
N CYS A 266 -11.32 -3.48 26.47
CA CYS A 266 -11.17 -3.85 27.87
C CYS A 266 -10.55 -2.71 28.70
N ILE A 267 -9.55 -2.03 28.14
CA ILE A 267 -8.89 -0.89 28.82
C ILE A 267 -9.85 0.30 28.96
N THR A 268 -10.62 0.60 27.92
CA THR A 268 -11.49 1.79 27.88
C THR A 268 -12.88 1.55 28.45
N LEU A 269 -13.21 0.30 28.80
CA LEU A 269 -14.51 -0.15 29.26
C LEU A 269 -15.68 0.32 28.37
N SER A 270 -15.40 0.52 27.08
CA SER A 270 -16.34 1.12 26.12
C SER A 270 -17.15 0.05 25.40
N GLY A 271 -18.47 0.01 25.66
CA GLY A 271 -19.41 -0.86 24.96
C GLY A 271 -19.37 -0.66 23.43
N PHE A 272 -19.19 0.58 22.98
CA PHE A 272 -19.09 0.92 21.56
C PHE A 272 -17.87 0.26 20.89
N VAL A 273 -16.69 0.37 21.51
CA VAL A 273 -15.46 -0.26 20.98
C VAL A 273 -15.61 -1.78 21.01
N PHE A 274 -16.27 -2.33 22.03
CA PHE A 274 -16.54 -3.76 22.15
C PHE A 274 -17.41 -4.28 21.00
N VAL A 275 -18.54 -3.62 20.71
CA VAL A 275 -19.44 -4.02 19.62
C VAL A 275 -18.72 -3.93 18.27
N ASN A 276 -17.92 -2.89 18.04
CA ASN A 276 -17.08 -2.78 16.84
C ASN A 276 -16.01 -3.90 16.75
N ALA A 277 -15.46 -4.32 17.89
CA ALA A 277 -14.51 -5.44 17.95
C ALA A 277 -15.20 -6.77 17.62
N LEU A 278 -16.37 -7.04 18.20
CA LEU A 278 -17.19 -8.23 17.91
C LEU A 278 -17.59 -8.29 16.43
N TYR A 279 -18.03 -7.15 15.87
CA TYR A 279 -18.35 -7.06 14.45
C TYR A 279 -17.14 -7.42 13.58
N SER A 280 -15.97 -6.84 13.89
CA SER A 280 -14.72 -7.13 13.18
C SER A 280 -14.31 -8.62 13.31
N ALA A 281 -14.52 -9.22 14.49
CA ALA A 281 -14.28 -10.65 14.72
C ALA A 281 -15.20 -11.52 13.85
N GLY A 282 -16.48 -11.20 13.79
CA GLY A 282 -17.45 -11.87 12.92
C GLY A 282 -17.03 -11.84 11.45
N MET A 283 -16.55 -10.69 10.97
CA MET A 283 -16.02 -10.57 9.60
C MET A 283 -14.74 -11.36 9.38
N GLY A 284 -13.87 -11.47 10.38
CA GLY A 284 -12.70 -12.35 10.34
C GLY A 284 -13.08 -13.82 10.20
N ILE A 285 -14.08 -14.28 10.97
CA ILE A 285 -14.62 -15.65 10.89
C ILE A 285 -15.26 -15.88 9.51
N ALA A 286 -16.04 -14.93 8.99
CA ALA A 286 -16.62 -15.00 7.66
C ALA A 286 -15.55 -15.11 6.56
N LYS A 287 -14.47 -14.31 6.62
CA LYS A 287 -13.35 -14.42 5.67
C LYS A 287 -12.66 -15.78 5.76
N TYR A 288 -12.49 -16.32 6.96
CA TYR A 288 -11.93 -17.66 7.15
C TYR A 288 -12.81 -18.75 6.51
N GLY A 289 -14.14 -18.64 6.67
CA GLY A 289 -15.12 -19.49 6.00
C GLY A 289 -14.99 -19.46 4.47
N ALA A 290 -14.92 -18.26 3.88
CA ALA A 290 -14.77 -18.06 2.43
C ALA A 290 -13.51 -18.75 1.88
N ILE A 291 -12.39 -18.66 2.60
CA ILE A 291 -11.11 -19.29 2.19
C ILE A 291 -11.20 -20.81 2.27
N ARG A 292 -11.85 -21.35 3.30
CA ARG A 292 -12.05 -22.81 3.42
C ARG A 292 -12.99 -23.34 2.35
N ALA A 293 -13.91 -22.51 1.85
CA ALA A 293 -14.79 -22.87 0.74
C ALA A 293 -14.08 -22.87 -0.62
N GLN A 294 -12.94 -22.19 -0.76
CA GLN A 294 -12.19 -22.06 -2.02
C GLN A 294 -11.75 -23.40 -2.62
N GLU A 295 -11.39 -24.37 -1.78
CA GLU A 295 -10.93 -25.69 -2.22
C GLU A 295 -12.09 -26.66 -2.48
N LYS A 296 -13.34 -26.22 -2.26
CA LYS A 296 -14.54 -27.04 -2.43
C LYS A 296 -15.17 -26.82 -3.81
N GLU A 297 -16.05 -27.75 -4.18
CA GLU A 297 -16.87 -27.68 -5.40
C GLU A 297 -17.69 -26.38 -5.50
N GLN A 298 -18.00 -25.98 -6.72
CA GLN A 298 -18.73 -24.74 -7.02
C GLN A 298 -20.07 -24.63 -6.27
N LYS A 299 -20.80 -25.74 -6.08
CA LYS A 299 -22.03 -25.77 -5.29
C LYS A 299 -21.80 -25.35 -3.83
N LYS A 300 -20.73 -25.85 -3.21
CA LYS A 300 -20.35 -25.49 -1.82
C LYS A 300 -19.84 -24.05 -1.74
N GLN A 301 -19.21 -23.52 -2.79
CA GLN A 301 -18.82 -22.11 -2.86
C GLN A 301 -20.05 -21.17 -2.90
N ILE A 302 -21.07 -21.52 -3.69
CA ILE A 302 -22.32 -20.74 -3.76
C ILE A 302 -23.06 -20.75 -2.41
N GLN A 303 -23.05 -21.90 -1.73
CA GLN A 303 -23.65 -22.02 -0.40
C GLN A 303 -22.90 -21.18 0.64
N SER A 304 -21.56 -21.25 0.68
CA SER A 304 -20.72 -20.40 1.55
C SER A 304 -21.04 -18.91 1.35
N TYR A 305 -21.17 -18.49 0.09
CA TYR A 305 -21.51 -17.11 -0.27
C TYR A 305 -22.86 -16.65 0.30
N PHE A 306 -23.84 -17.55 0.38
CA PHE A 306 -25.13 -17.27 1.03
C PHE A 306 -25.01 -17.19 2.55
N GLU A 307 -24.35 -18.16 3.18
CA GLU A 307 -24.17 -18.23 4.64
C GLU A 307 -23.41 -17.01 5.17
N ILE A 308 -22.40 -16.56 4.43
CA ILE A 308 -21.65 -15.35 4.76
C ILE A 308 -22.50 -14.10 4.54
N GLY A 309 -23.28 -14.02 3.46
CA GLY A 309 -24.24 -12.92 3.26
C GLY A 309 -25.25 -12.81 4.40
N ALA A 310 -25.79 -13.93 4.87
CA ALA A 310 -26.70 -13.99 6.01
C ALA A 310 -26.00 -13.58 7.33
N SER A 311 -24.74 -13.99 7.53
CA SER A 311 -23.95 -13.59 8.70
C SER A 311 -23.68 -12.07 8.72
N ILE A 312 -23.34 -11.48 7.57
CA ILE A 312 -23.15 -10.03 7.42
C ILE A 312 -24.46 -9.30 7.73
N LEU A 313 -25.58 -9.76 7.17
CA LEU A 313 -26.89 -9.17 7.39
C LEU A 313 -27.25 -9.20 8.88
N GLY A 314 -27.14 -10.36 9.53
CA GLY A 314 -27.43 -10.53 10.96
C GLY A 314 -26.57 -9.62 11.83
N ALA A 315 -25.24 -9.61 11.61
CA ALA A 315 -24.33 -8.74 12.36
C ALA A 315 -24.63 -7.25 12.14
N SER A 316 -24.97 -6.86 10.91
CA SER A 316 -25.29 -5.47 10.59
C SER A 316 -26.60 -5.01 11.22
N LEU A 317 -27.63 -5.87 11.25
CA LEU A 317 -28.89 -5.58 11.93
C LEU A 317 -28.69 -5.43 13.44
N CYS A 318 -27.92 -6.32 14.08
CA CYS A 318 -27.54 -6.17 15.48
C CYS A 318 -26.80 -4.85 15.73
N TYR A 319 -25.91 -4.45 14.81
CA TYR A 319 -25.20 -3.18 14.90
C TYR A 319 -26.12 -1.97 14.78
N VAL A 320 -27.12 -2.01 13.88
CA VAL A 320 -28.13 -0.94 13.73
C VAL A 320 -28.99 -0.82 14.98
N VAL A 321 -29.43 -1.95 15.55
CA VAL A 321 -30.19 -1.98 16.82
C VAL A 321 -29.35 -1.40 17.96
N TYR A 322 -28.06 -1.75 18.04
CA TYR A 322 -27.15 -1.15 19.00
C TYR A 322 -26.96 0.36 18.76
N SER A 323 -26.83 0.79 17.50
CA SER A 323 -26.71 2.22 17.16
C SER A 323 -27.97 3.01 17.52
N LEU A 324 -29.16 2.39 17.45
CA LEU A 324 -30.40 2.96 17.95
C LEU A 324 -30.38 3.11 19.49
N SER A 325 -29.75 2.19 20.20
CA SER A 325 -29.59 2.31 21.66
C SER A 325 -28.66 3.45 22.08
N MET A 326 -27.69 3.84 21.23
CA MET A 326 -26.79 4.97 21.53
C MET A 326 -27.52 6.31 21.67
N PHE A 327 -28.70 6.50 21.07
CA PHE A 327 -29.50 7.71 21.32
C PHE A 327 -29.95 7.83 22.78
N SER A 328 -29.86 6.77 23.58
CA SER A 328 -30.17 6.75 25.00
C SER A 328 -28.89 6.88 25.86
N LYS A 329 -28.53 8.11 26.21
CA LYS A 329 -27.62 8.49 27.32
C LYS A 329 -26.22 7.84 27.39
N GLU A 330 -25.67 7.29 26.31
CA GLU A 330 -24.23 6.93 26.33
C GLU A 330 -23.39 8.21 26.29
N LYS A 331 -22.48 8.39 27.28
CA LYS A 331 -21.54 9.50 27.25
C LYS A 331 -20.55 9.28 26.10
N PRO A 332 -20.34 10.28 25.21
CA PRO A 332 -19.43 10.11 24.09
C PRO A 332 -18.00 9.88 24.62
N MET A 333 -17.36 8.84 24.10
CA MET A 333 -15.98 8.51 24.42
C MET A 333 -15.06 9.61 23.90
N GLN A 334 -14.26 10.20 24.79
CA GLN A 334 -13.24 11.17 24.42
C GLN A 334 -12.00 10.44 23.96
N TYR A 335 -11.61 10.63 22.70
CA TYR A 335 -10.36 10.12 22.17
C TYR A 335 -9.29 11.22 22.20
N ASN A 336 -8.07 10.85 22.58
CA ASN A 336 -6.91 11.72 22.35
C ASN A 336 -6.69 11.85 20.83
N MET A 337 -6.27 13.03 20.38
CA MET A 337 -5.90 13.36 19.00
C MET A 337 -5.05 12.26 18.34
N ASN A 338 -4.05 11.76 19.06
CA ASN A 338 -3.20 10.67 18.56
C ASN A 338 -3.98 9.40 18.21
N ILE A 339 -4.90 8.98 19.08
CA ILE A 339 -5.71 7.77 18.86
C ILE A 339 -6.68 8.00 17.69
N THR A 340 -7.29 9.17 17.62
CA THR A 340 -8.20 9.52 16.52
C THR A 340 -7.50 9.52 15.17
N LEU A 341 -6.31 10.10 15.08
CA LEU A 341 -5.55 10.13 13.85
C LEU A 341 -5.13 8.72 13.40
N ILE A 342 -4.73 7.84 14.33
CA ILE A 342 -4.45 6.43 14.04
C ILE A 342 -5.68 5.73 13.48
N ILE A 343 -6.85 5.89 14.12
CA ILE A 343 -8.11 5.29 13.66
C ILE A 343 -8.47 5.80 12.27
N ALA A 344 -8.37 7.11 12.03
CA ALA A 344 -8.69 7.72 10.74
C ALA A 344 -7.78 7.22 9.61
N VAL A 345 -6.46 7.28 9.81
CA VAL A 345 -5.48 6.80 8.82
C VAL A 345 -5.70 5.33 8.51
N TYR A 346 -5.92 4.51 9.53
CA TYR A 346 -6.23 3.09 9.36
C TYR A 346 -7.47 2.88 8.49
N THR A 347 -8.60 3.49 8.86
CA THR A 347 -9.88 3.29 8.18
C THR A 347 -9.86 3.79 6.75
N PHE A 348 -9.30 4.98 6.49
CA PHE A 348 -9.20 5.51 5.13
C PHE A 348 -8.25 4.69 4.26
N THR A 349 -7.15 4.17 4.83
CA THR A 349 -6.25 3.26 4.10
C THR A 349 -6.96 1.97 3.71
N GLU A 350 -7.71 1.37 4.64
CA GLU A 350 -8.47 0.15 4.37
C GLU A 350 -9.56 0.39 3.31
N LEU A 351 -10.29 1.50 3.41
CA LEU A 351 -11.29 1.91 2.44
C LEU A 351 -10.69 2.06 1.04
N PHE A 352 -9.55 2.77 0.93
CA PHE A 352 -8.86 2.95 -0.34
C PHE A 352 -8.42 1.62 -0.95
N LEU A 353 -7.87 0.70 -0.15
CA LEU A 353 -7.45 -0.62 -0.62
C LEU A 353 -8.63 -1.43 -1.15
N ILE A 354 -9.76 -1.44 -0.44
CA ILE A 354 -10.98 -2.16 -0.83
C ILE A 354 -11.56 -1.57 -2.11
N ILE A 355 -11.66 -0.24 -2.24
CA ILE A 355 -12.16 0.42 -3.46
C ILE A 355 -11.26 0.06 -4.65
N LYS A 356 -9.93 0.15 -4.48
CA LYS A 356 -8.97 -0.21 -5.53
C LYS A 356 -9.12 -1.67 -5.97
N ASP A 357 -9.25 -2.58 -5.01
CA ASP A 357 -9.39 -4.00 -5.28
C ASP A 357 -10.74 -4.31 -5.93
N TYR A 358 -11.81 -3.60 -5.57
CA TYR A 358 -13.12 -3.70 -6.21
C TYR A 358 -13.10 -3.22 -7.66
N ILE A 359 -12.48 -2.07 -7.95
CA ILE A 359 -12.32 -1.57 -9.33
C ILE A 359 -11.53 -2.57 -10.19
N LYS A 360 -10.45 -3.13 -9.63
CA LYS A 360 -9.62 -4.12 -10.33
C LYS A 360 -10.36 -5.47 -10.50
N ALA A 361 -11.23 -5.83 -9.56
CA ALA A 361 -12.00 -7.07 -9.54
C ALA A 361 -13.01 -7.19 -10.67
N ARG A 362 -13.52 -6.08 -11.21
CA ARG A 362 -14.53 -6.10 -12.28
C ARG A 362 -14.11 -6.95 -13.49
N LYS A 363 -12.80 -7.21 -13.64
CA LYS A 363 -12.22 -8.02 -14.72
C LYS A 363 -12.10 -9.52 -14.39
N THR A 364 -12.30 -9.95 -13.14
CA THR A 364 -12.11 -11.34 -12.69
C THR A 364 -13.39 -11.91 -12.09
N LYS A 365 -14.03 -12.87 -12.78
CA LYS A 365 -15.30 -13.53 -12.36
C LYS A 365 -15.11 -14.63 -11.31
N ASN A 366 -14.29 -14.41 -10.27
CA ASN A 366 -14.09 -15.40 -9.21
C ASN A 366 -14.99 -15.05 -8.01
N LEU A 367 -15.91 -15.96 -7.66
CA LEU A 367 -16.91 -15.80 -6.61
C LEU A 367 -16.28 -15.52 -5.23
N ILE A 368 -15.25 -16.27 -4.84
CA ILE A 368 -14.55 -16.12 -3.55
C ILE A 368 -13.84 -14.77 -3.48
N SER A 369 -13.25 -14.34 -4.60
CA SER A 369 -12.59 -13.04 -4.66
C SER A 369 -13.59 -11.87 -4.56
N GLU A 370 -14.84 -12.08 -4.94
CA GLU A 370 -15.91 -11.12 -4.72
C GLU A 370 -16.41 -11.16 -3.28
N GLU A 371 -16.62 -12.35 -2.73
CA GLU A 371 -17.00 -12.58 -1.33
C GLU A 371 -16.08 -11.86 -0.34
N ILE A 372 -14.77 -12.08 -0.44
CA ILE A 372 -13.76 -11.44 0.42
C ILE A 372 -13.82 -9.91 0.33
N LYS A 373 -14.13 -9.35 -0.85
CA LYS A 373 -14.23 -7.90 -1.05
C LYS A 373 -15.48 -7.33 -0.43
N LEU A 374 -16.61 -8.03 -0.53
CA LEU A 374 -17.86 -7.59 0.08
C LEU A 374 -17.79 -7.67 1.61
N ILE A 375 -17.16 -8.72 2.16
CA ILE A 375 -16.86 -8.79 3.60
C ILE A 375 -15.95 -7.62 4.00
N GLY A 376 -14.90 -7.34 3.22
CA GLY A 376 -14.01 -6.19 3.47
C GLY A 376 -14.77 -4.87 3.46
N LEU A 377 -15.58 -4.62 2.44
CA LEU A 377 -16.38 -3.40 2.30
C LEU A 377 -17.33 -3.22 3.48
N SER A 378 -18.07 -4.26 3.86
CA SER A 378 -18.95 -4.28 5.03
C SER A 378 -18.18 -3.96 6.33
N SER A 379 -17.02 -4.57 6.54
CA SER A 379 -16.17 -4.28 7.70
C SER A 379 -15.71 -2.83 7.75
N THR A 380 -15.38 -2.24 6.60
CA THR A 380 -14.90 -0.85 6.54
C THR A 380 -16.01 0.17 6.74
N LEU A 381 -17.23 -0.10 6.29
CA LEU A 381 -18.38 0.76 6.59
C LEU A 381 -18.57 0.90 8.11
N ILE A 382 -18.42 -0.19 8.87
CA ILE A 382 -18.48 -0.12 10.33
C ILE A 382 -17.27 0.60 10.94
N CYS A 383 -16.05 0.40 10.40
CA CYS A 383 -14.89 1.18 10.83
C CYS A 383 -15.05 2.69 10.57
N LEU A 384 -15.82 3.11 9.55
CA LEU A 384 -16.12 4.53 9.31
C LEU A 384 -16.96 5.13 10.43
N VAL A 385 -17.88 4.38 11.03
CA VAL A 385 -18.64 4.82 12.22
C VAL A 385 -17.67 5.15 13.36
N LEU A 386 -16.77 4.21 13.69
CA LEU A 386 -15.74 4.43 14.72
C LEU A 386 -14.85 5.65 14.41
N THR A 387 -14.51 5.84 13.14
CA THR A 387 -13.69 6.99 12.69
C THR A 387 -14.44 8.31 12.87
N GLN A 388 -15.72 8.34 12.53
CA GLN A 388 -16.55 9.52 12.74
C GLN A 388 -16.68 9.87 14.22
N VAL A 389 -16.92 8.87 15.09
CA VAL A 389 -16.96 9.07 16.55
C VAL A 389 -15.64 9.65 17.04
N ALA A 390 -14.51 9.08 16.60
CA ALA A 390 -13.19 9.55 17.00
C ALA A 390 -12.92 10.99 16.56
N ILE A 391 -13.24 11.36 15.31
CA ILE A 391 -13.08 12.72 14.80
C ILE A 391 -14.00 13.71 15.55
N MET A 392 -15.28 13.37 15.71
CA MET A 392 -16.25 14.22 16.42
C MET A 392 -15.85 14.44 17.88
N SER A 393 -15.21 13.45 18.53
CA SER A 393 -14.78 13.57 19.92
C SER A 393 -13.74 14.67 20.16
N ILE A 394 -13.04 15.14 19.11
CA ILE A 394 -12.05 16.21 19.19
C ILE A 394 -12.54 17.48 18.51
N SER A 395 -13.32 17.37 17.43
CA SER A 395 -13.76 18.53 16.66
C SER A 395 -15.04 19.20 17.20
N HIS A 396 -15.87 18.47 17.95
CA HIS A 396 -17.17 18.97 18.41
C HIS A 396 -17.17 19.19 19.93
N LYS A 397 -17.41 20.43 20.36
CA LYS A 397 -17.49 20.80 21.79
C LYS A 397 -18.84 20.44 22.44
N GLY A 398 -19.82 20.00 21.66
CA GLY A 398 -21.17 19.63 22.12
C GLY A 398 -21.42 18.12 22.18
N ASP A 399 -22.65 17.73 22.44
CA ASP A 399 -23.07 16.33 22.44
C ASP A 399 -23.18 15.78 21.01
N ALA A 400 -22.17 15.00 20.58
CA ALA A 400 -22.13 14.37 19.26
C ALA A 400 -22.93 13.06 19.17
N THR A 401 -23.63 12.65 20.24
CA THR A 401 -24.32 11.35 20.33
C THR A 401 -25.34 11.15 19.20
N PHE A 402 -26.08 12.20 18.82
CA PHE A 402 -27.02 12.13 17.70
C PHE A 402 -26.34 11.77 16.36
N PHE A 403 -25.25 12.45 16.03
CA PHE A 403 -24.50 12.21 14.79
C PHE A 403 -23.83 10.83 14.78
N ASN A 404 -23.37 10.39 15.95
CA ASN A 404 -22.75 9.08 16.13
C ASN A 404 -23.78 7.96 15.93
N GLY A 405 -24.95 8.04 16.58
CA GLY A 405 -26.05 7.09 16.38
C GLY A 405 -26.54 7.07 14.93
N LEU A 406 -26.70 8.25 14.30
CA LEU A 406 -27.15 8.36 12.91
C LEU A 406 -26.15 7.71 11.94
N SER A 407 -24.85 7.92 12.13
CA SER A 407 -23.83 7.29 11.29
C SER A 407 -23.81 5.77 11.45
N GLY A 408 -23.99 5.27 12.68
CA GLY A 408 -24.14 3.85 12.96
C GLY A 408 -25.32 3.22 12.22
N ILE A 409 -26.47 3.90 12.19
CA ILE A 409 -27.64 3.46 11.43
C ILE A 409 -27.36 3.45 9.93
N VAL A 410 -26.80 4.54 9.38
CA VAL A 410 -26.58 4.68 7.92
C VAL A 410 -25.57 3.63 7.44
N PHE A 411 -24.39 3.57 8.04
CA PHE A 411 -23.35 2.63 7.62
C PHE A 411 -23.68 1.18 7.96
N GLY A 412 -24.37 0.93 9.08
CA GLY A 412 -24.92 -0.39 9.42
C GLY A 412 -25.96 -0.86 8.39
N SER A 413 -26.86 0.03 7.95
CA SER A 413 -27.87 -0.28 6.94
C SER A 413 -27.24 -0.54 5.57
N MET A 414 -26.25 0.26 5.16
CA MET A 414 -25.47 0.00 3.93
C MET A 414 -24.78 -1.36 3.98
N SER A 415 -24.26 -1.75 5.14
CA SER A 415 -23.67 -3.07 5.34
C SER A 415 -24.71 -4.19 5.27
N ALA A 416 -25.91 -4.00 5.83
CA ALA A 416 -27.01 -4.94 5.71
C ALA A 416 -27.42 -5.15 4.24
N LEU A 417 -27.45 -4.08 3.43
CA LEU A 417 -27.70 -4.17 1.99
C LEU A 417 -26.65 -5.02 1.26
N ILE A 418 -25.38 -4.98 1.68
CA ILE A 418 -24.33 -5.87 1.14
C ILE A 418 -24.68 -7.34 1.42
N GLY A 419 -25.12 -7.66 2.65
CA GLY A 419 -25.56 -9.00 3.01
C GLY A 419 -26.74 -9.49 2.16
N ILE A 420 -27.76 -8.64 1.99
CA ILE A 420 -28.92 -8.92 1.13
C ILE A 420 -28.48 -9.16 -0.32
N TYR A 421 -27.63 -8.30 -0.87
CA TYR A 421 -27.09 -8.45 -2.22
C TYR A 421 -26.39 -9.80 -2.41
N MET A 422 -25.55 -10.22 -1.45
CA MET A 422 -24.87 -11.52 -1.50
C MET A 422 -25.87 -12.69 -1.51
N MET A 423 -26.91 -12.62 -0.68
CA MET A 423 -27.94 -13.66 -0.60
C MET A 423 -28.75 -13.76 -1.91
N LEU A 424 -29.20 -12.62 -2.46
CA LEU A 424 -29.94 -12.57 -3.72
C LEU A 424 -29.11 -13.10 -4.88
N ARG A 425 -27.84 -12.68 -4.95
CA ARG A 425 -26.92 -13.14 -5.98
C ARG A 425 -26.59 -14.63 -5.84
N SER A 426 -26.49 -15.17 -4.63
CA SER A 426 -26.33 -16.62 -4.42
C SER A 426 -27.50 -17.40 -5.01
N LYS A 427 -28.75 -16.96 -4.77
CA LYS A 427 -29.95 -17.60 -5.33
C LYS A 427 -29.90 -17.63 -6.86
N PHE A 428 -29.55 -16.50 -7.48
CA PHE A 428 -29.39 -16.42 -8.94
C PHE A 428 -28.30 -17.35 -9.48
N LEU A 429 -27.13 -17.41 -8.82
CA LEU A 429 -26.04 -18.29 -9.21
C LEU A 429 -26.38 -19.77 -9.04
N LYS A 430 -27.14 -20.12 -8.00
CA LYS A 430 -27.61 -21.48 -7.74
C LYS A 430 -28.58 -21.95 -8.84
N GLN A 431 -29.53 -21.10 -9.24
CA GLN A 431 -30.45 -21.40 -10.34
C GLN A 431 -29.69 -21.65 -11.65
N LYS A 432 -28.78 -20.73 -12.01
CA LYS A 432 -27.95 -20.87 -13.21
C LYS A 432 -27.06 -22.12 -13.20
N PHE A 433 -26.57 -22.55 -12.03
CA PHE A 433 -25.78 -23.76 -11.89
C PHE A 433 -26.63 -25.01 -12.22
N TYR A 434 -27.87 -25.10 -11.73
CA TYR A 434 -28.77 -26.21 -12.04
C TYR A 434 -29.18 -26.23 -13.52
N GLU A 435 -29.50 -25.08 -14.12
CA GLU A 435 -29.83 -25.01 -15.56
C GLU A 435 -28.70 -25.51 -16.48
N ILE A 436 -27.44 -25.32 -16.08
CA ILE A 436 -26.28 -25.83 -16.83
C ILE A 436 -26.11 -27.33 -16.63
N GLN A 437 -26.40 -27.83 -15.43
CA GLN A 437 -26.30 -29.25 -15.11
C GLN A 437 -27.38 -30.06 -15.84
N ASP A 438 -28.61 -29.55 -15.89
CA ASP A 438 -29.74 -30.17 -16.61
C ASP A 438 -29.56 -30.15 -18.14
N LYS A 439 -28.75 -29.24 -18.70
CA LYS A 439 -28.39 -29.23 -20.13
C LYS A 439 -27.27 -30.20 -20.50
N ASN A 440 -26.50 -30.67 -19.51
CA ASN A 440 -25.36 -31.55 -19.72
C ASN A 440 -25.66 -33.02 -19.38
N ASN A 441 -26.80 -33.28 -18.72
CA ASN A 441 -27.39 -34.60 -18.54
C ASN A 441 -28.43 -34.84 -19.63
#